data_AF-A0A0F2Q398-F1
#
_entry.id   AF-A0A0F2Q398-F1
#
_cell.length_a   1.000
_cell.length_b   1.000
_cell.length_c   1.000
_cell.angle_alpha   90.00
_cell.angle_beta   90.00
_cell.angle_gamma   90.00
#
_symmetry.space_group_name_H-M   'P 1'
#
loop_
_entity.id
_entity.type
_entity.pdbx_description
1 polymer ?
#
loop_
_entity_poly.entity_id
_entity_poly.type
_entity_poly.pdbx_seq_one_letter_code
_entity_poly.pdbx_strand_id
1 'polypeptide(L)' 'MTDMQIVNLKKERGKLLDAWRIASSGQKNSILMRISDIDEDLEEYLPASSSPKQRKFTKNNIQLLKQV' A
#
# COMPACT_ATOMS: atom_id res chain seq x y z
N MET A 1 9.26 -0.35 -15.61
CA MET A 1 7.88 -0.08 -16.09
C MET A 1 7.91 0.76 -17.34
N THR A 2 6.89 0.64 -18.20
CA THR A 2 6.62 1.58 -19.29
C THR A 2 5.78 2.76 -18.79
N ASP A 3 5.81 3.89 -19.49
CA ASP A 3 4.98 5.06 -19.14
C ASP A 3 3.49 4.70 -19.03
N MET A 4 3.02 3.77 -19.87
CA MET A 4 1.65 3.28 -19.82
C MET A 4 1.34 2.52 -18.53
N GLN A 5 2.29 1.75 -18.00
CA GLN A 5 2.14 1.06 -16.71
C GLN A 5 2.06 2.06 -15.55
N ILE A 6 2.90 3.12 -15.56
CA ILE A 6 2.88 4.19 -14.54
C ILE A 6 1.52 4.90 -14.55
N VAL A 7 0.98 5.22 -15.73
CA VAL A 7 -0.34 5.84 -15.86
C VAL A 7 -1.44 4.91 -15.32
N ASN A 8 -1.36 3.61 -15.60
CA ASN A 8 -2.33 2.64 -15.12
C ASN A 8 -2.31 2.49 -13.60
N LEU A 9 -1.12 2.45 -12.99
CA LEU A 9 -0.97 2.43 -11.53
C LEU A 9 -1.54 3.67 -10.87
N LYS A 10 -1.27 4.86 -11.42
CA LYS A 10 -1.86 6.12 -10.92
C LYS A 10 -3.39 6.10 -10.98
N LYS A 11 -3.97 5.53 -12.05
CA LYS A 11 -5.42 5.34 -12.18
C LYS A 11 -5.96 4.34 -11.17
N GLU A 12 -5.30 3.21 -10.98
CA GLU A 12 -5.69 2.19 -10.01
C GLU A 12 -5.66 2.75 -8.58
N ARG A 13 -4.59 3.47 -8.22
CA ARG A 13 -4.47 4.17 -6.94
C ARG A 13 -5.65 5.12 -6.68
N GLY A 14 -6.04 5.91 -7.69
CA GLY A 14 -7.20 6.81 -7.59
C GLY A 14 -8.49 6.04 -7.26
N LYS A 15 -8.75 4.94 -7.98
CA LYS A 15 -9.93 4.08 -7.72
C LYS A 15 -9.90 3.46 -6.32
N LEU A 16 -8.73 3.04 -5.84
CA LEU A 16 -8.61 2.48 -4.50
C LEU A 16 -8.83 3.53 -3.41
N LEU A 17 -8.40 4.78 -3.61
CA LEU A 17 -8.70 5.88 -2.70
C LEU A 17 -10.21 6.15 -2.62
N ASP A 18 -10.90 6.13 -3.77
CA ASP A 18 -12.35 6.30 -3.80
C ASP A 18 -13.06 5.12 -3.13
N ALA A 19 -12.62 3.88 -3.38
CA ALA A 19 -13.12 2.69 -2.70
C ALA A 19 -12.89 2.78 -1.17
N TRP A 20 -11.73 3.25 -0.73
CA TRP A 20 -11.39 3.40 0.68
C TRP A 20 -12.33 4.38 1.40
N ARG A 21 -12.74 5.47 0.73
CA ARG A 21 -13.65 6.47 1.30
C ARG A 21 -15.00 5.87 1.71
N ILE A 22 -15.52 4.93 0.92
CA ILE A 22 -16.84 4.31 1.14
C ILE A 22 -16.78 2.91 1.77
N ALA A 23 -15.60 2.30 1.86
CA ALA A 23 -15.42 0.97 2.39
C ALA A 23 -15.74 0.86 3.89
N SER A 24 -16.22 -0.31 4.29
CA SER A 24 -16.38 -0.67 5.71
C SER A 24 -15.03 -0.77 6.42
N SER A 25 -15.00 -0.60 7.74
CA SER A 25 -13.77 -0.66 8.54
C SER A 25 -12.96 -1.95 8.33
N GLY A 26 -13.61 -3.09 8.09
CA GLY A 26 -12.95 -4.37 7.83
C GLY A 26 -12.20 -4.41 6.49
N GLN A 27 -12.62 -3.62 5.51
CA GLN A 27 -12.02 -3.61 4.17
C GLN A 27 -10.95 -2.52 4.01
N LYS A 28 -11.05 -1.43 4.79
CA LYS A 28 -10.14 -0.28 4.71
C LYS A 28 -8.67 -0.65 4.83
N ASN A 29 -8.31 -1.58 5.71
CA ASN A 29 -6.92 -2.04 5.85
C ASN A 29 -6.42 -2.75 4.60
N SER A 30 -7.22 -3.64 3.99
CA SER A 30 -6.83 -4.33 2.77
C SER A 30 -6.62 -3.35 1.60
N ILE A 31 -7.46 -2.32 1.51
CA ILE A 31 -7.36 -1.28 0.49
C ILE A 31 -6.12 -0.40 0.71
N LEU A 32 -5.82 -0.04 1.97
CA LEU A 32 -4.61 0.73 2.31
C LEU A 32 -3.32 -0.04 1.98
N MET A 33 -3.28 -1.34 2.25
CA MET A 33 -2.14 -2.19 1.87
C MET A 33 -1.94 -2.13 0.35
N ARG A 34 -3.01 -2.27 -0.43
CA ARG A 34 -2.92 -2.23 -1.90
C ARG A 34 -2.49 -0.86 -2.43
N ILE A 35 -2.99 0.23 -1.84
CA ILE A 35 -2.54 1.60 -2.17
C ILE A 35 -1.04 1.73 -1.88
N SER A 36 -0.59 1.18 -0.76
CA SER A 36 0.81 1.23 -0.41
C SER A 36 1.71 0.45 -1.36
N ASP A 37 1.30 -0.74 -1.80
CA ASP A 37 2.08 -1.52 -2.77
C ASP A 37 2.26 -0.72 -4.07
N ILE A 38 1.19 -0.05 -4.52
CA ILE A 38 1.23 0.82 -5.71
C ILE A 38 2.13 2.04 -5.49
N ASP A 39 2.13 2.62 -4.28
CA ASP A 39 3.00 3.75 -3.96
C ASP A 39 4.48 3.36 -3.98
N GLU A 40 4.84 2.15 -3.49
CA GLU A 40 6.20 1.60 -3.59
C GLU A 40 6.60 1.33 -5.03
N ASP A 41 5.72 0.68 -5.80
CA ASP A 41 5.91 0.45 -7.24
C ASP A 41 6.15 1.78 -7.97
N LEU A 42 5.38 2.82 -7.68
CA LEU A 42 5.54 4.13 -8.31
C LEU A 42 6.85 4.82 -7.88
N GLU A 43 7.27 4.67 -6.63
CA GLU A 43 8.51 5.24 -6.09
C GLU A 43 9.76 4.61 -6.73
N GLU A 44 9.74 3.31 -7.06
CA GLU A 44 10.85 2.64 -7.74
C GLU A 44 11.11 3.20 -9.16
N TYR A 45 10.07 3.68 -9.84
CA TYR A 45 10.18 4.16 -11.23
C TYR A 45 10.14 5.68 -11.39
N LEU A 46 9.81 6.44 -10.35
CA LEU A 46 9.98 7.88 -10.34
C LEU A 46 11.43 8.20 -9.93
N PRO A 47 12.23 8.90 -10.77
CA PRO A 47 13.62 9.19 -10.45
C PRO A 47 13.68 9.87 -9.08
N ALA A 48 14.44 9.24 -8.18
CA ALA A 48 14.48 9.49 -6.74
C ALA A 48 14.27 10.96 -6.37
N SER A 49 13.08 11.31 -5.87
CA SER A 49 13.02 12.40 -4.90
C SER A 49 13.65 11.87 -3.62
N SER A 50 14.88 12.31 -3.36
CA SER A 50 15.78 11.91 -2.30
C SER A 50 15.16 11.95 -0.89
N SER A 51 14.56 10.85 -0.44
CA SER A 51 14.52 10.54 0.99
C SER A 51 14.24 9.05 1.23
N PRO A 52 15.20 8.29 1.79
CA PRO A 52 14.92 6.91 2.19
C PRO A 52 14.05 6.93 3.44
N LYS A 53 12.78 6.53 3.34
CA LYS A 53 11.91 6.34 4.51
C LYS A 53 11.90 4.87 4.90
N GLN A 54 12.61 4.57 5.98
CA GLN A 54 12.69 3.23 6.56
C GLN A 54 11.30 2.71 6.96
N ARG A 55 10.81 1.67 6.28
CA ARG A 55 9.73 0.83 6.79
C ARG A 55 10.26 -0.13 7.85
N LYS A 56 10.15 0.25 9.12
CA LYS A 56 10.20 -0.72 10.22
C LYS A 56 8.80 -1.25 10.50
N PHE A 57 8.39 -2.27 9.74
CA PHE A 57 7.22 -3.06 10.11
C PHE A 57 7.61 -4.05 11.21
N THR A 58 7.51 -3.63 12.47
CA THR A 58 7.67 -4.55 13.61
C THR A 58 6.38 -5.33 13.81
N LYS A 59 6.30 -6.55 13.24
CA LYS A 59 5.32 -7.57 13.67
C LYS A 59 5.73 -8.10 15.04
N ASN A 60 5.57 -7.31 16.10
CA ASN A 60 5.75 -7.83 17.44
C ASN A 60 4.45 -8.50 17.93
N ASN A 61 4.50 -9.82 17.98
CA ASN A 61 3.78 -10.70 18.89
C ASN A 61 2.25 -10.79 18.78
N ILE A 62 1.77 -11.60 17.83
CA ILE A 62 0.57 -12.41 18.08
C ILE A 62 1.08 -13.80 18.52
N GLN A 63 1.46 -13.92 19.78
CA GLN A 63 1.50 -15.24 20.43
C GLN A 63 0.05 -15.65 20.60
N LEU A 64 -0.42 -16.47 19.66
CA LEU A 64 -1.65 -17.23 19.78
C LEU A 64 -1.49 -18.10 21.05
N LEU A 65 -2.08 -17.67 22.17
CA LEU A 65 -2.11 -18.46 23.40
C LEU A 65 -2.90 -19.74 23.10
N LYS A 66 -2.17 -20.79 22.76
CA LYS A 66 -2.65 -22.17 22.72
C LYS A 66 -2.89 -22.64 24.15
N GLN A 67 -4.13 -23.05 24.37
CA GLN A 67 -4.58 -24.18 25.20
C GLN A 67 -4.08 -24.26 26.65
N VAL A 68 -5.02 -24.05 27.58
CA VAL A 68 -5.28 -25.03 28.65
C VAL A 68 -6.79 -25.28 28.71
#